data_AF-A0A258S1X0-F1
#
_entry.id   AF-A0A258S1X0-F1
#
_cell.length_a   1.000
_cell.length_b   1.000
_cell.length_c   1.000
_cell.angle_alpha   90.00
_cell.angle_beta   90.00
_cell.angle_gamma   90.00
#
_symmetry.space_group_name_H-M   'P 1'
#
loop_
_entity.id
_entity.type
_entity.pdbx_description
1 polymer ?
#
loop_
_entity_poly.entity_id
_entity_poly.type
_entity_poly.pdbx_seq_one_letter_code
_entity_poly.pdbx_strand_id
1 'polypeptide(L)'
;MTMMSGYPYEITRPDDWCDYLQWQRDHVSIENKNVICQFNSSYVIPLSKCNSLTGALAEAFNLAANLVEHEPDAYPSVVAKHFLDLIRKQQKLPYFTSSMFEELWAAFDIKPRVEQEREPTA
;
A
#
# COMPACT_ATOMS: atom_id res chain seq x y z
N MET A 1 12.66 23.33 -0.17
CA MET A 1 11.26 23.13 0.24
C MET A 1 10.64 22.20 -0.77
N THR A 2 10.44 20.94 -0.39
CA THR A 2 9.85 19.93 -1.27
C THR A 2 8.34 20.11 -1.18
N MET A 3 7.71 20.70 -2.19
CA MET A 3 6.25 20.62 -2.31
C MET A 3 5.92 19.16 -2.61
N MET A 4 5.29 18.47 -1.65
CA MET A 4 4.84 17.09 -1.85
C MET A 4 3.67 17.11 -2.82
N SER A 5 3.80 16.44 -3.97
CA SER A 5 2.81 16.56 -5.06
C SER A 5 1.39 16.20 -4.58
N GLY A 6 0.47 17.18 -4.58
CA GLY A 6 -0.95 17.00 -4.32
C GLY A 6 -1.46 17.45 -2.94
N TYR A 7 -0.60 17.56 -1.91
CA TYR A 7 -0.99 18.07 -0.59
C TYR A 7 -0.82 19.61 -0.54
N PRO A 8 -1.89 20.40 -0.30
CA PRO A 8 -1.84 21.85 -0.49
C PRO A 8 -1.20 22.63 0.66
N TYR A 9 -0.74 21.96 1.73
CA TYR A 9 -0.23 22.60 2.94
C TYR A 9 1.23 22.24 3.22
N GLU A 10 1.98 23.19 3.79
CA GLU A 10 3.35 22.92 4.25
C GLU A 10 3.34 22.09 5.53
N ILE A 11 4.27 21.14 5.65
CA ILE A 11 4.45 20.32 6.84
C ILE A 11 5.53 20.95 7.72
N THR A 12 5.12 21.68 8.74
CA THR A 12 6.00 22.46 9.63
C THR A 12 5.89 22.07 11.10
N ARG A 13 4.82 21.38 11.47
CA ARG A 13 4.50 20.96 12.85
C ARG A 13 4.11 19.47 12.88
N PRO A 14 4.14 18.82 14.06
CA PRO A 14 3.68 17.44 14.21
C PRO A 14 2.22 17.22 13.78
N ASP A 15 1.33 18.18 14.01
CA ASP A 15 -0.08 18.05 13.61
C ASP A 15 -0.24 18.05 12.07
N ASP A 16 0.57 18.82 11.35
CA ASP A 16 0.59 18.84 9.88
C ASP A 16 0.95 17.47 9.30
N TRP A 17 1.77 16.69 10.01
CA TRP A 17 2.06 15.30 9.65
C TRP A 17 0.85 14.40 9.83
N CYS A 18 0.09 14.56 10.91
CA CYS A 18 -1.15 13.80 11.12
C CYS A 18 -2.17 14.09 10.01
N ASP A 19 -2.33 15.36 9.66
CA ASP A 19 -3.23 15.79 8.58
C ASP A 19 -2.77 15.26 7.23
N TYR A 20 -1.47 15.28 6.94
CA TYR A 20 -0.92 14.71 5.71
C TYR A 20 -1.14 13.20 5.61
N LEU A 21 -0.91 12.46 6.70
CA LEU A 21 -1.15 11.01 6.72
C LEU A 21 -2.64 10.67 6.61
N GLN A 22 -3.52 11.52 7.14
CA GLN A 22 -4.96 11.36 6.97
C GLN A 22 -5.39 11.66 5.53
N TRP A 23 -4.89 12.74 4.94
CA TRP A 23 -5.11 13.10 3.55
C TRP A 23 -4.76 11.93 2.61
N GLN A 24 -3.62 11.28 2.78
CA GLN A 24 -3.24 10.11 1.98
C GLN A 24 -4.20 8.91 2.11
N ARG A 25 -4.83 8.73 3.28
CA ARG A 25 -5.83 7.66 3.48
C ARG A 25 -7.13 7.99 2.78
N ASP A 26 -7.55 9.24 2.84
CA ASP A 26 -8.78 9.72 2.22
C ASP A 26 -8.72 9.64 0.67
N HIS A 27 -7.51 9.47 0.11
CA HIS A 27 -7.28 9.19 -1.32
C HIS A 27 -7.53 7.73 -1.70
N VAL A 28 -7.92 6.87 -0.74
CA VAL A 28 -8.33 5.49 -1.00
C VAL A 28 -9.78 5.31 -0.60
N SER A 29 -10.64 5.06 -1.58
CA SER A 29 -12.08 4.89 -1.39
C SER A 29 -12.57 3.57 -1.98
N ILE A 30 -13.72 3.08 -1.49
CA ILE A 30 -14.46 2.00 -2.15
C ILE A 30 -15.60 2.62 -2.93
N GLU A 31 -15.59 2.40 -4.24
CA GLU A 31 -16.63 2.88 -5.14
C GLU A 31 -17.16 1.71 -5.97
N ASN A 32 -18.46 1.44 -5.82
CA ASN A 32 -19.13 0.32 -6.48
C ASN A 32 -18.43 -1.02 -6.21
N LYS A 33 -17.78 -1.60 -7.24
CA LYS A 33 -17.07 -2.88 -7.20
C LYS A 33 -15.55 -2.73 -7.23
N ASN A 34 -15.05 -1.52 -7.01
CA ASN A 34 -13.62 -1.21 -7.07
C ASN A 34 -13.17 -0.49 -5.79
N VAL A 35 -11.90 -0.63 -5.47
CA VAL A 35 -11.17 0.36 -4.67
C VAL A 35 -10.52 1.32 -5.64
N ILE A 36 -10.68 2.61 -5.38
CA ILE A 36 -10.04 3.68 -6.12
C ILE A 36 -8.98 4.29 -5.22
N CYS A 37 -7.74 4.31 -5.69
CA CYS A 37 -6.65 5.06 -5.11
C CYS A 37 -6.35 6.23 -6.04
N GLN A 38 -6.48 7.47 -5.57
CA GLN A 38 -6.54 8.64 -6.42
C GLN A 38 -5.50 9.69 -6.02
N PHE A 39 -4.25 9.52 -6.46
CA PHE A 39 -3.17 10.51 -6.34
C PHE A 39 -2.98 11.25 -7.68
N ASN A 40 -1.76 11.61 -8.08
CA ASN A 40 -1.50 12.18 -9.41
C ASN A 40 -1.77 11.12 -10.50
N SER A 41 -1.45 9.87 -10.21
CA SER A 41 -1.91 8.70 -10.97
C SER A 41 -3.04 7.99 -10.23
N SER A 42 -4.10 7.63 -10.97
CA SER A 42 -5.18 6.82 -10.41
C SER A 42 -4.85 5.33 -10.55
N TYR A 43 -5.00 4.60 -9.44
CA TYR A 43 -4.85 3.15 -9.38
C TYR A 43 -6.17 2.50 -8.95
N VAL A 44 -6.69 1.60 -9.78
CA VAL A 44 -8.02 0.99 -9.59
C VAL A 44 -7.88 -0.51 -9.35
N ILE A 45 -8.41 -0.98 -8.22
CA ILE A 45 -8.34 -2.39 -7.81
C ILE A 45 -9.76 -2.96 -7.78
N PRO A 46 -10.11 -3.92 -8.66
CA PRO A 46 -11.40 -4.58 -8.59
C PRO A 46 -11.54 -5.37 -7.29
N LEU A 47 -12.67 -5.22 -6.58
CA LEU A 47 -12.95 -5.95 -5.34
C LEU A 47 -12.92 -7.47 -5.55
N SER A 48 -13.21 -7.95 -6.77
CA SER A 48 -13.14 -9.35 -7.14
C SER A 48 -11.74 -9.96 -7.00
N LYS A 49 -10.67 -9.15 -7.07
CA LYS A 49 -9.30 -9.58 -6.82
C LYS A 49 -8.97 -9.72 -5.34
N CYS A 50 -9.81 -9.15 -4.48
CA CYS A 50 -9.63 -9.08 -3.03
C CYS A 50 -10.57 -10.04 -2.26
N ASN A 51 -11.14 -11.05 -2.93
CA ASN A 51 -12.06 -12.00 -2.31
C ASN A 51 -11.36 -12.99 -1.36
N SER A 52 -10.03 -13.04 -1.39
CA SER A 52 -9.21 -13.81 -0.47
C SER A 52 -8.16 -12.91 0.17
N LEU A 53 -7.64 -13.36 1.31
CA LEU A 53 -6.62 -12.60 2.03
C LEU A 53 -5.33 -12.49 1.22
N THR A 54 -4.91 -13.56 0.53
CA THR A 54 -3.77 -13.54 -0.41
C THR A 54 -3.98 -12.54 -1.54
N GLY A 55 -5.18 -12.50 -2.13
CA GLY A 55 -5.50 -11.55 -3.20
C GLY A 55 -5.45 -10.10 -2.73
N ALA A 56 -6.03 -9.82 -1.55
CA ALA A 56 -5.95 -8.52 -0.91
C ALA A 56 -4.50 -8.08 -0.64
N LEU A 57 -3.65 -8.99 -0.16
CA LEU A 57 -2.24 -8.71 0.09
C LEU A 57 -1.46 -8.42 -1.19
N ALA A 58 -1.63 -9.24 -2.23
CA ALA A 58 -0.97 -9.04 -3.51
C ALA A 58 -1.31 -7.67 -4.10
N GLU A 59 -2.58 -7.27 -4.08
CA GLU A 59 -2.99 -5.95 -4.55
C GLU A 59 -2.48 -4.80 -3.66
N ALA A 60 -2.31 -5.02 -2.35
CA ALA A 60 -1.69 -4.03 -1.46
C ALA A 60 -0.21 -3.80 -1.80
N PHE A 61 0.51 -4.86 -2.16
CA PHE A 61 1.90 -4.74 -2.63
C PHE A 61 1.97 -4.05 -3.99
N ASN A 62 1.11 -4.42 -4.94
CA ASN A 62 1.06 -3.76 -6.25
C ASN A 62 0.76 -2.27 -6.12
N LEU A 63 -0.19 -1.91 -5.24
CA LEU A 63 -0.49 -0.53 -4.90
C LEU A 63 0.74 0.17 -4.31
N ALA A 64 1.43 -0.45 -3.35
CA ALA A 64 2.62 0.14 -2.75
C ALA A 64 3.74 0.35 -3.78
N ALA A 65 3.97 -0.62 -4.67
CA ALA A 65 4.95 -0.50 -5.74
C ALA A 65 4.59 0.62 -6.73
N ASN A 66 3.30 0.73 -7.11
CA ASN A 66 2.81 1.79 -7.98
C ASN A 66 3.03 3.19 -7.38
N LEU A 67 2.78 3.33 -6.07
CA LEU A 67 3.04 4.58 -5.35
C LEU A 67 4.52 4.92 -5.29
N VAL A 68 5.41 3.94 -5.06
CA VAL A 68 6.87 4.20 -5.09
C VAL A 68 7.32 4.71 -6.45
N GLU A 69 6.77 4.16 -7.52
CA GLU A 69 7.15 4.51 -8.90
C GLU A 69 6.62 5.88 -9.33
N HIS A 70 5.37 6.21 -8.99
CA HIS A 70 4.68 7.38 -9.54
C HIS A 70 4.41 8.50 -8.53
N GLU A 71 4.49 8.22 -7.23
CA GLU A 71 4.17 9.14 -6.14
C GLU A 71 5.31 9.15 -5.09
N PRO A 72 6.49 9.69 -5.43
CA PRO A 72 7.69 9.58 -4.59
C PRO A 72 7.55 10.25 -3.20
N ASP A 73 6.59 11.16 -3.04
CA ASP A 73 6.28 11.85 -1.78
C ASP A 73 5.24 11.11 -0.93
N ALA A 74 4.52 10.15 -1.51
CA ALA A 74 3.55 9.34 -0.78
C ALA A 74 4.26 8.40 0.21
N TYR A 75 3.48 7.92 1.18
CA TYR A 75 3.91 6.92 2.15
C TYR A 75 3.19 5.60 1.84
N PRO A 76 3.75 4.75 0.95
CA PRO A 76 3.07 3.54 0.47
C PRO A 76 2.58 2.62 1.59
N SER A 77 3.32 2.53 2.70
CA SER A 77 2.95 1.72 3.86
C SER A 77 1.66 2.19 4.54
N VAL A 78 1.39 3.49 4.55
CA VAL A 78 0.19 4.08 5.16
C VAL A 78 -1.01 3.82 4.27
N VAL A 79 -0.85 4.04 2.96
CA VAL A 79 -1.89 3.84 1.95
C VAL A 79 -2.26 2.36 1.83
N ALA A 80 -1.27 1.48 1.68
CA ALA A 80 -1.47 0.03 1.57
C ALA A 80 -2.09 -0.58 2.83
N LYS A 81 -1.68 -0.12 4.03
CA LYS A 81 -2.32 -0.54 5.29
C LYS A 81 -3.79 -0.13 5.35
N HIS A 82 -4.09 1.11 4.98
CA HIS A 82 -5.47 1.59 4.98
C HIS A 82 -6.34 0.82 3.98
N PHE A 83 -5.82 0.58 2.77
CA PHE A 83 -6.45 -0.30 1.78
C PHE A 83 -6.79 -1.68 2.35
N LEU A 84 -5.83 -2.35 2.99
CA LEU A 84 -6.05 -3.68 3.59
C LEU A 84 -7.14 -3.65 4.68
N ASP A 85 -7.17 -2.59 5.49
CA ASP A 85 -8.22 -2.41 6.50
C ASP A 85 -9.61 -2.21 5.90
N LEU A 86 -9.72 -1.45 4.80
CA LEU A 86 -10.97 -1.26 4.06
C LEU A 86 -11.45 -2.58 3.44
N ILE A 87 -10.56 -3.25 2.71
CA ILE A 87 -10.86 -4.53 2.03
C ILE A 87 -11.26 -5.60 3.04
N ARG A 88 -10.54 -5.74 4.14
CA ARG A 88 -10.85 -6.72 5.18
C ARG A 88 -12.28 -6.56 5.70
N LYS A 89 -12.70 -5.32 5.96
CA LYS A 89 -14.08 -5.01 6.40
C LYS A 89 -15.09 -5.30 5.30
N GLN A 90 -14.82 -4.85 4.07
CA GLN A 90 -15.71 -5.01 2.93
C GLN A 90 -15.95 -6.47 2.54
N GLN A 91 -14.89 -7.28 2.54
CA GLN A 91 -14.88 -8.68 2.09
C GLN A 91 -14.99 -9.68 3.25
N LYS A 92 -15.10 -9.20 4.50
CA LYS A 92 -15.16 -10.01 5.73
C LYS A 92 -14.00 -11.01 5.85
N LEU A 93 -12.79 -10.55 5.50
CA LEU A 93 -11.59 -11.38 5.55
C LEU A 93 -11.09 -11.55 7.01
N PRO A 94 -10.37 -12.65 7.32
CA PRO A 94 -9.77 -12.84 8.63
C PRO A 94 -8.66 -11.80 8.91
N TYR A 95 -8.28 -11.67 10.19
CA TYR A 95 -7.11 -10.87 10.57
C TYR A 95 -5.83 -11.52 10.03
N PHE A 96 -4.89 -10.69 9.58
CA PHE A 96 -3.58 -11.13 9.14
C PHE A 96 -2.81 -11.78 10.30
N THR A 97 -2.33 -13.01 10.09
CA THR A 97 -1.46 -13.72 11.03
C THR A 97 -0.01 -13.70 10.57
N SER A 98 0.93 -13.88 11.50
CA SER A 98 2.37 -13.88 11.19
C SER A 98 2.77 -14.93 10.14
N SER A 99 2.12 -16.10 10.13
CA SER A 99 2.36 -17.16 9.12
C SER A 99 2.08 -16.71 7.69
N MET A 100 1.18 -15.76 7.49
CA MET A 100 0.82 -15.27 6.16
C MET A 100 1.86 -14.31 5.59
N PHE A 101 2.60 -13.61 6.45
CA PHE A 101 3.76 -12.84 6.02
C PHE A 101 4.88 -13.75 5.52
N GLU A 102 5.06 -14.93 6.11
CA GLU A 102 6.01 -15.94 5.64
C GLU A 102 5.60 -16.53 4.28
N GLU A 103 4.31 -16.79 4.06
CA GLU A 103 3.79 -17.26 2.77
C GLU A 103 3.95 -16.22 1.65
N LEU A 104 3.74 -14.94 1.95
CA LEU A 104 4.02 -13.85 1.00
C LEU A 104 5.52 -13.74 0.69
N TRP A 105 6.37 -13.87 1.70
CA TRP A 105 7.82 -13.85 1.54
C TRP A 105 8.31 -14.99 0.63
N ALA A 106 7.72 -16.18 0.79
CA ALA A 106 7.96 -17.35 -0.05
C ALA A 106 7.37 -17.20 -1.47
N ALA A 107 6.21 -16.57 -1.62
CA ALA A 107 5.53 -16.43 -2.90
C ALA A 107 6.21 -15.42 -3.85
N PHE A 108 6.91 -14.42 -3.32
CA PHE A 108 7.56 -13.37 -4.11
C PHE A 108 9.07 -13.55 -4.29
N ASP A 109 9.63 -14.70 -3.89
CA ASP A 109 11.09 -15.01 -3.92
C ASP A 109 11.95 -13.86 -3.36
N ILE A 110 11.43 -13.18 -2.33
CA ILE A 110 12.13 -12.08 -1.69
C ILE A 110 13.15 -12.74 -0.76
N LYS A 111 14.39 -12.92 -1.20
CA LYS A 111 15.43 -13.43 -0.29
C LYS A 111 15.69 -12.40 0.82
N PRO A 112 15.80 -12.82 2.10
CA PRO A 112 16.28 -11.96 3.17
C PRO A 112 17.59 -11.28 2.73
N ARG A 113 17.80 -10.02 3.08
CA ARG A 113 18.99 -9.23 2.67
C ARG A 113 20.33 -9.95 2.94
N VAL A 114 20.36 -10.82 3.94
CA VAL A 114 21.51 -11.65 4.34
C VAL A 114 21.86 -12.74 3.32
N GLU A 115 20.89 -13.17 2.50
CA GLU A 115 21.09 -14.19 1.46
C GLU A 115 21.40 -13.59 0.08
N GLN A 116 21.04 -12.32 -0.17
CA GLN A 116 21.41 -11.61 -1.41
C GLN A 116 22.91 -11.26 -1.47
N GLU A 117 23.57 -11.07 -0.32
CA GLU A 117 25.02 -10.84 -0.24
C GLU A 117 25.87 -12.10 -0.50
N ARG A 118 25.24 -13.26 -0.74
CA ARG A 118 25.92 -14.55 -1.00
C ARG A 118 25.90 -15.00 -2.45
N GLU A 119 25.25 -14.29 -3.37
CA GLU A 119 25.39 -14.60 -4.80
C GLU A 119 26.70 -13.98 -5.30
N PRO A 120 27.71 -14.79 -5.68
CA PRO A 120 28.87 -14.24 -6.33
C PRO A 120 28.45 -13.81 -7.72
N THR A 121 28.64 -12.53 -8.05
CA THR A 121 28.68 -12.06 -9.43
C THR A 121 29.68 -12.93 -10.20
N ALA A 122 29.14 -13.77 -11.08
CA ALA A 122 29.91 -14.49 -12.10
C ALA A 122 30.31 -13.54 -13.22
#